data_AF-A0A1G0WB71-F1
#
_entry.id   AF-A0A1G0WB71-F1
#
_cell.length_a   1.000
_cell.length_b   1.000
_cell.length_c   1.000
_cell.angle_alpha   90.00
_cell.angle_beta   90.00
_cell.angle_gamma   90.00
#
_symmetry.space_group_name_H-M   'P 1'
#
loop_
_entity.id
_entity.type
_entity.pdbx_description
1 polymer ?
#
loop_
_entity_poly.entity_id
_entity_poly.type
_entity_poly.pdbx_seq_one_letter_code
_entity_poly.pdbx_strand_id
1 'polypeptide(L)'
;MIKIKKLVKISHTNRNFKRYIEILHIVIKYGFGGFLAKLPIRIAIRKIKKIFNKLAPNESVIADMSMEARFRVMLELLGPTFIKLGQILSTRPDLIPVEFALELSKLQDKVPFFDEDKAFAIIKKELKIENIDEVFDHFDPKPFAAASIGQVYRAVYKGQNVVVKVQRPNIEKLIEVDLEIIMHLSLLAEKHFEELHTMKPSAFIEEFANSLEREIDFLDEAKETKRFLSNIEGEKGIYCPKIIDELTTSKVMVSEFIDGIKPNNLHMLETGSYDRKLLAENMVDSVLKQIFEYGFFHADPHPGNILIMPDNTVCFIDFGMVGRISPNQKEIFASLIMNVINKNSRKIADIFLSLTHFEEEPDRDSFERDLYIITDEYLLHDIKDIDFGRYFTALMNIFARYKLRIKPEIFLLLKAFVSLEKTGKILAPDINLIDKAAPFVKKIYVERFNAKKMMLNLLDPINDGIMLANDFPGDVRDILKKLKSGNFKIDVNYKDQNLLRKTMQSVSSQVTFAIVLAALIIGQGIFLLKPSETLDPITSTFVQHGFVLTVIIGFLFLLTRFIKKS
;
A
#
# COMPACT_ATOMS: atom_id res chain seq x y z
N MET A 1 5.05 4.82 -19.16
CA MET A 1 6.28 4.61 -18.36
C MET A 1 6.67 5.91 -17.66
N ILE A 2 6.10 6.14 -16.49
CA ILE A 2 6.63 7.11 -15.53
C ILE A 2 7.99 6.54 -15.08
N LYS A 3 9.06 6.89 -15.78
CA LYS A 3 10.38 6.29 -15.54
C LYS A 3 10.85 6.65 -14.13
N ILE A 4 10.69 5.73 -13.18
CA ILE A 4 11.18 5.83 -11.80
C ILE A 4 12.68 6.20 -11.76
N LYS A 5 13.48 5.75 -12.74
CA LYS A 5 14.90 6.13 -12.89
C LYS A 5 15.14 7.64 -13.12
N LYS A 6 14.12 8.43 -13.49
CA LYS A 6 14.20 9.90 -13.52
C LYS A 6 13.91 10.54 -12.15
N LEU A 7 13.17 9.88 -11.26
CA LEU A 7 12.82 10.41 -9.92
C LEU A 7 14.05 10.59 -9.01
N VAL A 8 15.13 9.82 -9.26
CA VAL A 8 16.38 9.89 -8.49
C VAL A 8 17.29 11.04 -8.95
N LYS A 9 17.10 11.56 -10.18
CA LYS A 9 17.77 12.78 -10.63
C LYS A 9 16.88 13.96 -10.30
N ILE A 10 17.12 14.59 -9.14
CA ILE A 10 16.62 15.94 -8.85
C ILE A 10 17.27 16.88 -9.88
N SER A 11 16.68 16.99 -11.08
CA SER A 11 17.01 18.06 -12.01
C SER A 11 16.12 19.23 -11.66
N HIS A 12 16.72 20.17 -10.93
CA HIS A 12 16.24 21.53 -10.71
C HIS A 12 15.34 22.01 -11.85
N THR A 13 14.06 22.16 -11.58
CA THR A 13 13.24 23.07 -12.37
C THR A 13 12.32 23.82 -11.40
N ASN A 14 12.39 25.15 -11.41
CA ASN A 14 11.48 26.07 -10.71
C ASN A 14 9.97 25.73 -10.92
N ARG A 15 9.67 24.88 -11.91
CA ARG A 15 8.34 24.41 -12.31
C ARG A 15 7.61 23.59 -11.23
N ASN A 16 8.32 22.76 -10.45
CA ASN A 16 7.68 21.88 -9.45
C ASN A 16 7.67 22.50 -8.04
N PHE A 17 8.40 23.60 -7.84
CA PHE A 17 8.54 24.26 -6.54
C PHE A 17 7.20 24.78 -5.99
N LYS A 18 6.31 25.30 -6.86
CA LYS A 18 4.99 25.77 -6.42
C LYS A 18 4.17 24.64 -5.79
N ARG A 19 4.14 23.49 -6.46
CA ARG A 19 3.42 22.29 -5.98
C ARG A 19 4.04 21.72 -4.72
N TYR A 20 5.38 21.70 -4.63
CA TYR A 20 6.10 21.32 -3.42
C TYR A 20 5.71 22.17 -2.20
N ILE A 21 5.66 23.50 -2.38
CA ILE A 21 5.26 24.45 -1.33
C ILE A 21 3.79 24.29 -0.94
N GLU A 22 2.90 24.04 -1.92
CA GLU A 22 1.48 23.77 -1.69
C GLU A 22 1.29 22.51 -0.84
N ILE A 23 1.94 21.40 -1.21
CA ILE A 23 1.87 20.13 -0.45
C ILE A 23 2.35 20.37 0.99
N LEU A 24 3.53 20.96 1.18
CA LEU A 24 4.04 21.24 2.51
C LEU A 24 3.13 22.17 3.33
N HIS A 25 2.52 23.18 2.70
CA HIS A 25 1.59 24.08 3.38
C HIS A 25 0.37 23.33 3.90
N ILE A 26 -0.24 22.48 3.08
CA ILE A 26 -1.41 21.67 3.46
C ILE A 26 -1.03 20.69 4.59
N VAL A 27 0.10 19.99 4.47
CA VAL A 27 0.60 19.07 5.52
C VAL A 27 0.80 19.80 6.86
N ILE A 28 1.38 21.00 6.85
CA ILE A 28 1.54 21.81 8.06
C ILE A 28 0.18 22.24 8.62
N LYS A 29 -0.72 22.71 7.76
CA LYS A 29 -2.05 23.22 8.14
C LYS A 29 -2.89 22.16 8.88
N TYR A 30 -2.76 20.88 8.52
CA TYR A 30 -3.54 19.79 9.11
C TYR A 30 -2.85 19.10 10.31
N GLY A 31 -1.80 19.71 10.87
CA GLY A 31 -1.18 19.26 12.12
C GLY A 31 0.01 18.31 11.95
N PHE A 32 0.41 18.00 10.71
CA PHE A 32 1.56 17.12 10.43
C PHE A 32 2.89 17.90 10.26
N GLY A 33 2.90 19.19 10.61
CA GLY A 33 4.10 20.04 10.53
C GLY A 33 5.22 19.64 11.49
N GLY A 34 4.92 18.99 12.62
CA GLY A 34 5.91 18.48 13.56
C GLY A 34 6.85 17.44 12.94
N PHE A 35 6.33 16.62 12.02
CA PHE A 35 7.12 15.67 11.23
C PHE A 35 8.10 16.41 10.30
N LEU A 36 7.63 17.46 9.63
CA LEU A 36 8.43 18.24 8.69
C LEU A 36 9.53 19.07 9.37
N ALA A 37 9.34 19.47 10.64
CA ALA A 37 10.31 20.28 11.37
C ALA A 37 11.66 19.55 11.59
N LYS A 38 11.65 18.21 11.61
CA LYS A 38 12.85 17.38 11.74
C LYS A 38 13.60 17.19 10.42
N LEU A 39 13.00 17.52 9.28
CA LEU A 39 13.60 17.39 7.95
C LEU A 39 14.44 18.63 7.58
N PRO A 40 15.50 18.49 6.74
CA PRO A 40 16.37 19.58 6.31
C PRO A 40 15.72 20.49 5.24
N ILE A 41 14.42 20.79 5.38
CA ILE A 41 13.59 21.54 4.41
C ILE A 41 13.32 22.97 4.92
N ARG A 42 14.18 23.46 5.83
CA ARG A 42 14.00 24.71 6.60
C ARG A 42 13.75 25.96 5.74
N ILE A 43 14.37 26.03 4.56
CA ILE A 43 14.21 27.18 3.64
C ILE A 43 12.78 27.25 3.08
N ALA A 44 12.21 26.10 2.69
CA ALA A 44 10.83 26.03 2.20
C ALA A 44 9.84 26.32 3.34
N ILE A 45 10.05 25.75 4.53
CA ILE A 45 9.21 26.01 5.73
C ILE A 45 9.21 27.50 6.12
N ARG A 46 10.37 28.16 6.10
CA ARG A 46 10.48 29.60 6.40
C ARG A 46 9.76 30.47 5.36
N LYS A 47 9.82 30.10 4.06
CA LYS A 47 9.07 30.79 3.00
C LYS A 47 7.55 30.55 3.15
N ILE A 48 7.12 29.34 3.51
CA ILE A 48 5.72 29.01 3.79
C ILE A 48 5.16 29.87 4.92
N LYS A 49 5.85 29.93 6.08
CA LYS A 49 5.44 30.79 7.20
C LYS A 49 5.32 32.26 6.79
N LYS A 50 6.19 32.76 5.90
CA LYS A 50 6.13 34.15 5.42
C LYS A 50 4.97 34.42 4.44
N ILE A 51 4.60 33.44 3.62
CA ILE A 51 3.54 33.57 2.60
C ILE A 51 2.16 33.30 3.20
N PHE A 52 2.04 32.31 4.09
CA PHE A 52 0.76 31.76 4.54
C PHE A 52 0.34 32.14 5.96
N ASN A 53 1.16 32.88 6.73
CA ASN A 53 0.71 33.50 8.00
C ASN A 53 -0.42 34.54 7.82
N LYS A 54 -0.81 34.88 6.58
CA LYS A 54 -1.91 35.81 6.27
C LYS A 54 -3.25 35.14 5.91
N LEU A 55 -3.28 33.81 5.81
CA LEU A 55 -4.47 33.05 5.43
C LEU A 55 -4.65 31.88 6.39
N ALA A 56 -5.07 32.17 7.62
CA ALA A 56 -5.59 31.18 8.55
C ALA A 56 -7.12 31.36 8.65
N PRO A 57 -7.95 30.54 7.99
CA PRO A 57 -9.38 30.49 8.26
C PRO A 57 -9.70 29.35 9.26
N ASN A 58 -10.54 29.68 10.26
CA ASN A 58 -11.21 28.87 11.29
C ASN A 58 -10.46 27.62 11.80
N GLU A 59 -9.53 27.84 12.74
CA GLU A 59 -8.91 26.79 13.57
C GLU A 59 -9.92 25.92 14.33
N SER A 60 -11.15 26.41 14.56
CA SER A 60 -12.20 25.69 15.29
C SER A 60 -12.62 24.37 14.64
N VAL A 61 -12.74 24.32 13.30
CA VAL A 61 -13.23 23.12 12.60
C VAL A 61 -12.17 22.01 12.54
N ILE A 62 -10.88 22.38 12.47
CA ILE A 62 -9.78 21.40 12.48
C ILE A 62 -9.54 20.89 13.91
N ALA A 63 -9.69 21.75 14.93
CA ALA A 63 -9.49 21.40 16.33
C ALA A 63 -10.35 20.20 16.78
N ASP A 64 -11.61 20.12 16.32
CA ASP A 64 -12.56 19.07 16.71
C ASP A 64 -12.38 17.74 15.94
N MET A 65 -11.54 17.70 14.90
CA MET A 65 -11.29 16.48 14.13
C MET A 65 -10.25 15.57 14.80
N SER A 66 -10.48 14.25 14.74
CA SER A 66 -9.47 13.23 15.09
C SER A 66 -8.25 13.31 14.15
N MET A 67 -7.13 12.70 14.55
CA MET A 67 -5.90 12.73 13.74
C MET A 67 -6.08 12.04 12.39
N GLU A 68 -6.81 10.92 12.36
CA GLU A 68 -7.12 10.13 11.18
C GLU A 68 -8.00 10.95 10.23
N ALA A 69 -9.02 11.64 10.76
CA ALA A 69 -9.91 12.48 9.97
C ALA A 69 -9.15 13.66 9.34
N ARG A 70 -8.24 14.29 10.09
CA ARG A 70 -7.34 15.33 9.55
C ARG A 70 -6.46 14.79 8.43
N PHE A 71 -5.94 13.57 8.57
CA PHE A 71 -5.13 12.92 7.52
C PHE A 71 -5.95 12.68 6.25
N ARG A 72 -7.17 12.16 6.37
CA ARG A 72 -8.07 11.98 5.22
C ARG A 72 -8.36 13.29 4.48
N VAL A 73 -8.81 14.32 5.20
CA VAL A 73 -9.16 15.63 4.61
C VAL A 73 -7.92 16.28 3.97
N MET A 74 -6.75 16.11 4.58
CA MET A 74 -5.48 16.54 4.00
C MET A 74 -5.25 15.90 2.61
N LEU A 75 -5.44 14.58 2.48
CA LEU A 75 -5.29 13.89 1.19
C LEU A 75 -6.34 14.34 0.16
N GLU A 76 -7.59 14.56 0.58
CA GLU A 76 -8.66 15.09 -0.29
C GLU A 76 -8.28 16.45 -0.89
N LEU A 77 -7.73 17.36 -0.07
CA LEU A 77 -7.29 18.69 -0.51
C LEU A 77 -6.04 18.67 -1.36
N LEU A 78 -5.14 17.71 -1.13
CA LEU A 78 -3.95 17.54 -1.95
C LEU A 78 -4.30 17.05 -3.37
N GLY A 79 -5.48 16.45 -3.57
CA GLY A 79 -6.04 16.16 -4.89
C GLY A 79 -5.83 14.71 -5.35
N PRO A 80 -6.04 14.41 -6.65
CA PRO A 80 -6.24 13.05 -7.15
C PRO A 80 -5.14 12.05 -6.78
N THR A 81 -3.86 12.42 -6.91
CA THR A 81 -2.74 11.55 -6.55
C THR A 81 -2.80 11.11 -5.08
N PHE A 82 -3.13 12.03 -4.18
CA PHE A 82 -3.17 11.79 -2.74
C PHE A 82 -4.46 11.09 -2.30
N ILE A 83 -5.58 11.32 -2.99
CA ILE A 83 -6.80 10.51 -2.82
C ILE A 83 -6.49 9.05 -3.17
N LYS A 84 -5.81 8.78 -4.29
CA LYS A 84 -5.38 7.42 -4.67
C LYS A 84 -4.36 6.83 -3.70
N LEU A 85 -3.40 7.62 -3.24
CA LEU A 85 -2.49 7.20 -2.17
C LEU A 85 -3.28 6.77 -0.93
N GLY A 86 -4.26 7.57 -0.51
CA GLY A 86 -5.12 7.27 0.62
C GLY A 86 -5.97 6.01 0.41
N GLN A 87 -6.52 5.80 -0.78
CA GLN A 87 -7.28 4.58 -1.12
C GLN A 87 -6.40 3.34 -1.08
N ILE A 88 -5.18 3.40 -1.62
CA ILE A 88 -4.23 2.27 -1.55
C ILE A 88 -3.79 2.04 -0.10
N LEU A 89 -3.43 3.10 0.63
CA LEU A 89 -3.11 3.00 2.06
C LEU A 89 -4.27 2.43 2.89
N SER A 90 -5.52 2.75 2.54
CA SER A 90 -6.70 2.17 3.21
C SER A 90 -6.77 0.66 3.10
N THR A 91 -6.07 0.07 2.13
CA THR A 91 -5.98 -1.38 1.90
C THR A 91 -4.68 -2.02 2.41
N ARG A 92 -3.79 -1.22 3.02
CA ARG A 92 -2.45 -1.60 3.47
C ARG A 92 -2.27 -1.35 4.98
N PRO A 93 -3.03 -2.06 5.85
CA PRO A 93 -2.86 -1.97 7.31
C PRO A 93 -1.50 -2.48 7.79
N ASP A 94 -0.71 -3.10 6.90
CA ASP A 94 0.69 -3.43 7.13
C ASP A 94 1.61 -2.20 7.12
N LEU A 95 1.18 -1.09 6.52
CA LEU A 95 1.98 0.13 6.38
C LEU A 95 1.52 1.28 7.28
N ILE A 96 0.24 1.30 7.65
CA ILE A 96 -0.36 2.32 8.50
C ILE A 96 -1.20 1.69 9.60
N PRO A 97 -1.37 2.37 10.76
CA PRO A 97 -2.26 1.89 11.81
C PRO A 97 -3.68 1.68 11.26
N VAL A 98 -4.38 0.70 11.82
CA VAL A 98 -5.65 0.25 11.26
C VAL A 98 -6.72 1.34 11.35
N GLU A 99 -6.66 2.19 12.36
CA GLU A 99 -7.55 3.34 12.55
C GLU A 99 -7.43 4.32 11.37
N PHE A 100 -6.22 4.55 10.87
CA PHE A 100 -5.99 5.34 9.66
C PHE A 100 -6.53 4.61 8.43
N ALA A 101 -6.31 3.30 8.31
CA ALA A 101 -6.80 2.53 7.17
C ALA A 101 -8.34 2.58 7.08
N LEU A 102 -9.03 2.45 8.23
CA LEU A 102 -10.48 2.55 8.35
C LEU A 102 -10.98 3.96 8.00
N GLU A 103 -10.34 5.02 8.48
CA GLU A 103 -10.75 6.38 8.12
C GLU A 103 -10.52 6.65 6.63
N LEU A 104 -9.37 6.25 6.08
CA LEU A 104 -9.06 6.40 4.66
C LEU A 104 -9.98 5.60 3.75
N SER A 105 -10.59 4.51 4.24
CA SER A 105 -11.60 3.76 3.48
C SER A 105 -12.85 4.60 3.15
N LYS A 106 -13.05 5.72 3.85
CA LYS A 106 -14.13 6.68 3.59
C LYS A 106 -13.83 7.65 2.44
N LEU A 107 -12.61 7.64 1.88
CA LEU A 107 -12.25 8.48 0.74
C LEU A 107 -13.12 8.15 -0.47
N GLN A 108 -13.96 9.10 -0.87
CA GLN A 108 -14.78 9.00 -2.07
C GLN A 108 -14.13 9.76 -3.23
N ASP A 109 -14.29 9.24 -4.44
CA ASP A 109 -13.86 9.88 -5.69
C ASP A 109 -14.80 11.02 -6.14
N LYS A 110 -15.28 11.85 -5.20
CA LYS A 110 -16.11 13.01 -5.53
C LYS A 110 -15.22 14.18 -5.93
N VAL A 111 -14.91 14.23 -7.22
CA VAL A 111 -14.15 15.33 -7.82
C VAL A 111 -15.06 16.21 -8.69
N PRO A 112 -14.78 17.52 -8.79
CA PRO A 112 -15.53 18.39 -9.68
C PRO A 112 -15.30 18.00 -11.14
N PHE A 113 -16.30 18.28 -11.96
CA PHE A 113 -16.18 18.23 -13.41
C PHE A 113 -15.02 19.12 -13.91
N PHE A 114 -14.32 18.70 -14.96
CA PHE A 114 -13.42 19.54 -15.73
C PHE A 114 -14.09 20.02 -17.03
N ASP A 115 -13.40 20.95 -17.67
CA ASP A 115 -13.82 21.65 -18.90
C ASP A 115 -14.13 20.68 -20.05
N GLU A 116 -15.34 20.80 -20.60
CA GLU A 116 -15.88 19.95 -21.66
C GLU A 116 -15.05 20.05 -22.95
N ASP A 117 -14.55 21.23 -23.31
CA ASP A 117 -13.73 21.42 -24.51
C ASP A 117 -12.43 20.61 -24.43
N LYS A 118 -11.87 20.49 -23.22
CA LYS A 118 -10.68 19.66 -22.98
C LYS A 118 -11.01 18.18 -23.06
N ALA A 119 -12.18 17.76 -22.58
CA ALA A 119 -12.63 16.38 -22.72
C ALA A 119 -12.78 16.03 -24.20
N PHE A 120 -13.47 16.87 -24.98
CA PHE A 120 -13.69 16.65 -26.40
C PHE A 120 -12.38 16.66 -27.20
N ALA A 121 -11.43 17.53 -26.86
CA ALA A 121 -10.10 17.51 -27.46
C ALA A 121 -9.35 16.19 -27.20
N ILE A 122 -9.51 15.60 -26.00
CA ILE A 122 -8.91 14.29 -25.69
C ILE A 122 -9.62 13.19 -26.49
N ILE A 123 -10.95 13.16 -26.52
CA ILE A 123 -11.72 12.18 -27.30
C ILE A 123 -11.29 12.21 -28.78
N LYS A 124 -11.30 13.40 -29.39
CA LYS A 124 -10.90 13.61 -30.79
C LYS A 124 -9.50 13.10 -31.07
N LYS A 125 -8.55 13.44 -30.21
CA LYS A 125 -7.15 13.03 -30.34
C LYS A 125 -6.97 11.52 -30.23
N GLU A 126 -7.59 10.90 -29.23
CA GLU A 126 -7.42 9.47 -28.93
C GLU A 126 -8.11 8.59 -29.97
N LEU A 127 -9.31 8.98 -30.41
CA LEU A 127 -10.06 8.29 -31.47
C LEU A 127 -9.59 8.65 -32.89
N LYS A 128 -8.67 9.62 -33.02
CA LYS A 128 -8.12 10.13 -34.29
C LYS A 128 -9.20 10.65 -35.24
N ILE A 129 -10.12 11.45 -34.71
CA ILE A 129 -11.24 12.07 -35.42
C ILE A 129 -11.21 13.58 -35.27
N GLU A 130 -11.76 14.31 -36.24
CA GLU A 130 -11.86 15.77 -36.18
C GLU A 130 -13.15 16.22 -35.47
N ASN A 131 -14.24 15.47 -35.66
CA ASN A 131 -15.55 15.72 -35.05
C ASN A 131 -16.09 14.46 -34.35
N ILE A 132 -16.77 14.66 -33.22
CA ILE A 132 -17.36 13.57 -32.42
C ILE A 132 -18.45 12.83 -33.21
N ASP A 133 -19.19 13.57 -34.03
CA ASP A 133 -20.30 13.06 -34.85
C ASP A 133 -19.84 12.12 -35.99
N GLU A 134 -18.54 12.00 -36.24
CA GLU A 134 -17.98 11.00 -37.18
C GLU A 134 -18.10 9.56 -36.64
N VAL A 135 -18.16 9.42 -35.31
CA VAL A 135 -18.16 8.13 -34.61
C VAL A 135 -19.46 7.91 -33.87
N PHE A 136 -19.95 8.91 -33.15
CA PHE A 136 -21.15 8.80 -32.33
C PHE A 136 -22.36 9.38 -33.05
N ASP A 137 -23.45 8.60 -33.12
CA ASP A 137 -24.71 9.03 -33.72
C ASP A 137 -25.34 10.20 -32.94
N HIS A 138 -25.08 10.22 -31.62
CA HIS A 138 -25.44 11.29 -30.71
C HIS A 138 -24.46 11.34 -29.55
N PHE A 139 -24.09 12.52 -29.08
CA PHE A 139 -23.21 12.69 -27.93
C PHE A 139 -23.76 13.81 -27.04
N ASP A 140 -24.04 13.50 -25.76
CA ASP A 140 -24.47 14.51 -24.79
C ASP A 140 -23.26 15.35 -24.38
N PRO A 141 -23.25 16.68 -24.64
CA PRO A 141 -22.12 17.52 -24.30
C PRO A 141 -21.91 17.65 -22.79
N LYS A 142 -22.92 17.35 -21.96
CA LYS A 142 -22.80 17.47 -20.51
C LYS A 142 -22.35 16.15 -19.89
N PRO A 143 -21.30 16.15 -19.04
CA PRO A 143 -20.93 14.97 -18.29
C PRO A 143 -22.00 14.66 -17.24
N PHE A 144 -22.35 13.38 -17.07
CA PHE A 144 -23.33 12.96 -16.06
C PHE A 144 -22.68 12.40 -14.79
N ALA A 145 -21.39 12.05 -14.85
CA ALA A 145 -20.62 11.59 -13.70
C ALA A 145 -19.14 12.01 -13.80
N ALA A 146 -18.48 12.13 -12.64
CA ALA A 146 -17.06 12.34 -12.52
C ALA A 146 -16.47 11.33 -11.54
N ALA A 147 -15.28 10.84 -11.85
CA ALA A 147 -14.48 9.96 -11.03
C ALA A 147 -13.08 10.55 -10.85
N SER A 148 -12.29 10.00 -9.94
CA SER A 148 -10.95 10.52 -9.57
C SER A 148 -10.04 10.85 -10.75
N ILE A 149 -10.02 10.01 -11.78
CA ILE A 149 -9.13 10.14 -12.95
C ILE A 149 -9.83 10.57 -14.24
N GLY A 150 -11.16 10.82 -14.23
CA GLY A 150 -11.90 11.12 -15.46
C GLY A 150 -13.33 11.60 -15.29
N GLN A 151 -13.98 11.90 -16.41
CA GLN A 151 -15.40 12.25 -16.52
C GLN A 151 -16.13 11.27 -17.43
N VAL A 152 -17.43 11.12 -17.25
CA VAL A 152 -18.26 10.18 -18.02
C VAL A 152 -19.36 10.94 -18.75
N TYR A 153 -19.48 10.67 -20.04
CA TYR A 153 -20.47 11.23 -20.97
C TYR A 153 -21.41 10.13 -21.45
N ARG A 154 -22.62 10.51 -21.88
CA ARG A 154 -23.57 9.63 -22.55
C ARG A 154 -23.46 9.85 -24.06
N ALA A 155 -23.51 8.76 -24.82
CA ALA A 155 -23.52 8.82 -26.27
C ALA A 155 -24.31 7.66 -26.87
N VAL A 156 -24.51 7.72 -28.18
CA VAL A 156 -25.08 6.66 -29.01
C VAL A 156 -24.04 6.26 -30.05
N TYR A 157 -23.74 4.97 -30.15
CA TYR A 157 -22.77 4.41 -31.08
C TYR A 157 -23.40 3.27 -31.86
N LYS A 158 -23.50 3.40 -33.19
CA LYS A 158 -24.12 2.40 -34.08
C LYS A 158 -25.52 1.99 -33.59
N GLY A 159 -26.31 2.96 -33.13
CA GLY A 159 -27.65 2.78 -32.57
C GLY A 159 -27.71 2.24 -31.13
N GLN A 160 -26.57 2.02 -30.45
CA GLN A 160 -26.51 1.52 -29.07
C GLN A 160 -26.16 2.65 -28.09
N ASN A 161 -26.84 2.70 -26.94
CA ASN A 161 -26.47 3.64 -25.88
C ASN A 161 -25.14 3.21 -25.23
N VAL A 162 -24.20 4.15 -25.13
CA VAL A 162 -22.87 3.92 -24.56
C VAL A 162 -22.50 5.01 -23.56
N VAL A 163 -21.58 4.70 -22.66
CA VAL A 163 -20.87 5.65 -21.82
C VAL A 163 -19.47 5.87 -22.36
N VAL A 164 -19.03 7.12 -22.37
CA VAL A 164 -17.68 7.51 -22.78
C VAL A 164 -16.96 8.12 -21.59
N LYS A 165 -16.04 7.37 -20.99
CA LYS A 165 -15.20 7.81 -19.87
C LYS A 165 -13.90 8.40 -20.43
N VAL A 166 -13.59 9.64 -20.06
CA VAL A 166 -12.46 10.41 -20.58
C VAL A 166 -11.55 10.82 -19.44
N GLN A 167 -10.25 10.59 -19.62
CA GLN A 167 -9.23 10.89 -18.62
C GLN A 167 -9.10 12.41 -18.39
N ARG A 168 -8.86 12.82 -17.15
CA ARG A 168 -8.65 14.22 -16.78
C ARG A 168 -7.40 14.79 -17.50
N PRO A 169 -7.48 16.00 -18.09
CA PRO A 169 -6.36 16.60 -18.80
C PRO A 169 -5.15 16.81 -17.88
N ASN A 170 -3.97 16.45 -18.38
CA ASN A 170 -2.68 16.58 -17.70
C ASN A 170 -2.56 15.78 -16.38
N ILE A 171 -3.41 14.79 -16.13
CA ILE A 171 -3.36 13.98 -14.90
C ILE A 171 -2.01 13.25 -14.75
N GLU A 172 -1.47 12.70 -15.84
CA GLU A 172 -0.16 12.03 -15.88
C GLU A 172 0.96 12.93 -15.35
N LYS A 173 0.96 14.21 -15.76
CA LYS A 173 1.98 15.18 -15.36
C LYS A 173 1.79 15.62 -13.91
N LEU A 174 0.56 15.78 -13.46
CA LEU A 174 0.27 16.08 -12.05
C LEU A 174 0.77 14.93 -11.17
N ILE A 175 0.45 13.69 -11.55
CA ILE A 175 0.88 12.48 -10.87
C ILE A 175 2.40 12.37 -10.87
N GLU A 176 3.08 12.59 -12.01
CA GLU A 176 4.55 12.56 -12.09
C GLU A 176 5.20 13.55 -11.11
N VAL A 177 4.68 14.79 -11.06
CA VAL A 177 5.17 15.81 -10.12
C VAL A 177 4.88 15.41 -8.68
N ASP A 178 3.67 14.96 -8.36
CA ASP A 178 3.32 14.56 -7.00
C ASP A 178 4.15 13.35 -6.53
N LEU A 179 4.38 12.35 -7.38
CA LEU A 179 5.23 11.19 -7.10
C LEU A 179 6.69 11.58 -6.89
N GLU A 180 7.24 12.51 -7.67
CA GLU A 180 8.60 13.04 -7.46
C GLU A 180 8.73 13.69 -6.08
N ILE A 181 7.73 14.47 -5.68
CA ILE A 181 7.71 15.17 -4.41
C ILE A 181 7.59 14.19 -3.24
N ILE A 182 6.65 13.25 -3.31
CA ILE A 182 6.44 12.25 -2.26
C ILE A 182 7.66 11.33 -2.15
N MET A 183 8.24 10.88 -3.26
CA MET A 183 9.47 10.07 -3.25
C MET A 183 10.62 10.80 -2.55
N HIS A 184 10.84 12.07 -2.89
CA HIS A 184 11.86 12.88 -2.24
C HIS A 184 11.59 13.04 -0.72
N LEU A 185 10.33 13.27 -0.33
CA LEU A 185 9.96 13.36 1.09
C LEU A 185 10.15 12.02 1.82
N SER A 186 9.83 10.89 1.18
CA SER A 186 10.04 9.54 1.74
C SER A 186 11.51 9.23 1.96
N LEU A 187 12.39 9.53 0.99
CA LEU A 187 13.84 9.35 1.14
C LEU A 187 14.43 10.23 2.25
N LEU A 188 13.94 11.48 2.38
CA LEU A 188 14.32 12.33 3.49
C LEU A 188 13.82 11.78 4.83
N ALA A 189 12.59 11.26 4.88
CA ALA A 189 12.04 10.66 6.08
C ALA A 189 12.86 9.44 6.53
N GLU A 190 13.19 8.52 5.63
CA GLU A 190 14.06 7.36 5.92
C GLU A 190 15.43 7.74 6.47
N LYS A 191 16.00 8.86 5.99
CA LYS A 191 17.31 9.34 6.44
C LYS A 191 17.26 9.95 7.84
N HIS A 192 16.12 10.51 8.25
CA HIS A 192 16.00 11.35 9.45
C HIS A 192 15.17 10.71 10.58
N PHE A 193 14.47 9.61 10.31
CA PHE A 193 13.67 8.86 11.28
C PHE A 193 14.08 7.38 11.26
N GLU A 194 14.57 6.88 12.39
CA GLU A 194 15.07 5.50 12.53
C GLU A 194 13.95 4.48 12.31
N GLU A 195 12.73 4.75 12.80
CA GLU A 195 11.60 3.84 12.60
C GLU A 195 11.26 3.69 11.09
N LEU A 196 11.35 4.78 10.34
CA LEU A 196 11.02 4.80 8.90
C LEU A 196 12.13 4.21 8.03
N HIS A 197 13.39 4.26 8.48
CA HIS A 197 14.49 3.60 7.78
C HIS A 197 14.22 2.09 7.62
N THR A 198 13.63 1.45 8.62
CA THR A 198 13.27 0.03 8.58
C THR A 198 12.03 -0.23 7.73
N MET A 199 11.01 0.64 7.81
CA MET A 199 9.78 0.53 7.02
C MET A 199 9.99 0.76 5.51
N LYS A 200 11.03 1.52 5.14
CA LYS A 200 11.32 1.91 3.74
C LYS A 200 10.11 2.49 2.98
N PRO A 201 9.50 3.60 3.44
CA PRO A 201 8.41 4.28 2.72
C PRO A 201 8.67 4.51 1.22
N SER A 202 9.92 4.74 0.80
CA SER A 202 10.30 4.88 -0.60
C SER A 202 9.94 3.64 -1.45
N ALA A 203 10.15 2.44 -0.92
CA ALA A 203 9.77 1.19 -1.59
C ALA A 203 8.25 1.11 -1.79
N PHE A 204 7.47 1.53 -0.78
CA PHE A 204 6.03 1.65 -0.93
C PHE A 204 5.63 2.70 -1.98
N ILE A 205 6.31 3.84 -2.03
CA ILE A 205 6.04 4.85 -3.08
C ILE A 205 6.34 4.31 -4.48
N GLU A 206 7.35 3.45 -4.64
CA GLU A 206 7.60 2.75 -5.91
C GLU A 206 6.45 1.79 -6.28
N GLU A 207 5.97 0.99 -5.32
CA GLU A 207 4.79 0.12 -5.51
C GLU A 207 3.54 0.95 -5.87
N PHE A 208 3.31 2.04 -5.14
CA PHE A 208 2.22 2.97 -5.37
C PHE A 208 2.29 3.59 -6.76
N ALA A 209 3.46 4.07 -7.19
CA ALA A 209 3.67 4.62 -8.52
C ALA A 209 3.32 3.60 -9.62
N ASN A 210 3.77 2.35 -9.47
CA ASN A 210 3.45 1.28 -10.41
C ASN A 210 1.95 0.93 -10.42
N SER A 211 1.29 0.96 -9.27
CA SER A 211 -0.15 0.72 -9.17
C SER A 211 -0.96 1.85 -9.81
N LEU A 212 -0.58 3.09 -9.52
CA LEU A 212 -1.25 4.27 -10.05
C LEU A 212 -1.05 4.38 -11.57
N GLU A 213 0.10 3.96 -12.10
CA GLU A 213 0.33 3.90 -13.56
C GLU A 213 -0.61 2.92 -14.27
N ARG A 214 -0.94 1.78 -13.64
CA ARG A 214 -1.95 0.86 -14.16
C ARG A 214 -3.35 1.45 -14.06
N GLU A 215 -3.65 2.12 -12.95
CA GLU A 215 -4.97 2.68 -12.70
C GLU A 215 -5.34 3.81 -13.68
N ILE A 216 -4.37 4.62 -14.12
CA ILE A 216 -4.63 5.68 -15.10
C ILE A 216 -4.82 5.17 -16.53
N ASP A 217 -4.45 3.92 -16.83
CA ASP A 217 -4.61 3.33 -18.15
C ASP A 217 -5.96 2.61 -18.23
N PHE A 218 -6.91 3.20 -18.96
CA PHE A 218 -8.24 2.60 -19.11
C PHE A 218 -8.25 1.26 -19.84
N LEU A 219 -7.16 0.88 -20.53
CA LEU A 219 -7.03 -0.47 -21.10
C LEU A 219 -6.96 -1.55 -20.01
N ASP A 220 -6.37 -1.23 -18.86
CA ASP A 220 -6.32 -2.16 -17.73
C ASP A 220 -7.73 -2.35 -17.13
N GLU A 221 -8.48 -1.28 -16.90
CA GLU A 221 -9.88 -1.35 -16.42
C GLU A 221 -10.79 -2.11 -17.41
N ALA A 222 -10.65 -1.83 -18.71
CA ALA A 222 -11.36 -2.56 -19.77
C ALA A 222 -11.03 -4.06 -19.76
N LYS A 223 -9.77 -4.43 -19.54
CA LYS A 223 -9.34 -5.83 -19.44
C LYS A 223 -9.94 -6.53 -18.24
N GLU A 224 -9.95 -5.89 -17.07
CA GLU A 224 -10.55 -6.48 -15.87
C GLU A 224 -12.08 -6.61 -15.99
N THR A 225 -12.75 -5.65 -16.63
CA THR A 225 -14.18 -5.73 -16.96
C THR A 225 -14.48 -6.90 -17.88
N LYS A 226 -13.72 -7.06 -18.98
CA LYS A 226 -13.88 -8.19 -19.91
C LYS A 226 -13.62 -9.54 -19.24
N ARG A 227 -12.62 -9.60 -18.34
CA ARG A 227 -12.36 -10.80 -17.55
C ARG A 227 -13.55 -11.15 -16.66
N PHE A 228 -14.14 -10.16 -15.99
CA PHE A 228 -15.33 -10.39 -15.19
C PHE A 228 -16.49 -10.90 -16.03
N LEU A 229 -16.76 -10.26 -17.18
CA LEU A 229 -17.81 -10.69 -18.12
C LEU A 229 -17.65 -12.16 -18.54
N SER A 230 -16.42 -12.59 -18.83
CA SER A 230 -16.13 -13.99 -19.17
C SER A 230 -16.32 -14.94 -18.00
N ASN A 231 -16.03 -14.53 -16.76
CA ASN A 231 -16.24 -15.38 -15.58
C ASN A 231 -17.74 -15.60 -15.27
N ILE A 232 -18.59 -14.63 -15.60
CA ILE A 232 -20.05 -14.70 -15.34
C ILE A 232 -20.83 -15.24 -16.54
N GLU A 233 -20.15 -15.73 -17.59
CA GLU A 233 -20.83 -16.24 -18.78
C GLU A 233 -21.73 -17.43 -18.42
N GLY A 234 -23.03 -17.31 -18.71
CA GLY A 234 -24.05 -18.30 -18.37
C GLY A 234 -24.65 -18.17 -16.97
N GLU A 235 -24.14 -17.26 -16.13
CA GLU A 235 -24.75 -16.92 -14.84
C GLU A 235 -26.00 -16.05 -15.05
N LYS A 236 -27.08 -16.37 -14.33
CA LYS A 236 -28.32 -15.59 -14.36
C LYS A 236 -28.35 -14.55 -13.25
N GLY A 237 -28.92 -13.39 -13.51
CA GLY A 237 -29.11 -12.34 -12.50
C GLY A 237 -27.86 -11.51 -12.18
N ILE A 238 -26.77 -11.71 -12.93
CA ILE A 238 -25.52 -10.92 -12.81
C ILE A 238 -25.12 -10.40 -14.19
N TYR A 239 -24.64 -9.15 -14.23
CA TYR A 239 -24.17 -8.53 -15.46
C TYR A 239 -22.99 -7.58 -15.21
N CYS A 240 -22.31 -7.20 -16.27
CA CYS A 240 -21.43 -6.03 -16.31
C CYS A 240 -21.45 -5.43 -17.73
N PRO A 241 -21.16 -4.13 -17.89
CA PRO A 241 -21.15 -3.47 -19.19
C PRO A 241 -20.18 -4.12 -20.17
N LYS A 242 -20.59 -4.28 -21.43
CA LYS A 242 -19.67 -4.66 -22.52
C LYS A 242 -18.76 -3.51 -22.88
N ILE A 243 -17.49 -3.81 -23.14
CA ILE A 243 -16.51 -2.82 -23.62
C ILE A 243 -16.55 -2.74 -25.14
N ILE A 244 -16.54 -1.51 -25.68
CA ILE A 244 -16.41 -1.24 -27.11
C ILE A 244 -14.92 -1.08 -27.43
N ASP A 245 -14.27 -2.20 -27.75
CA ASP A 245 -12.81 -2.27 -27.90
C ASP A 245 -12.27 -1.31 -28.99
N GLU A 246 -13.00 -1.14 -30.08
CA GLU A 246 -12.60 -0.28 -31.20
C GLU A 246 -12.56 1.22 -30.87
N LEU A 247 -13.21 1.62 -29.77
CA LEU A 247 -13.22 3.00 -29.27
C LEU A 247 -12.51 3.17 -27.92
N THR A 248 -11.86 2.13 -27.43
CA THR A 248 -11.18 2.15 -26.13
C THR A 248 -9.67 2.33 -26.32
N THR A 249 -9.11 3.33 -25.68
CA THR A 249 -7.69 3.66 -25.64
C THR A 249 -7.23 3.76 -24.17
N SER A 250 -5.97 4.15 -23.94
CA SER A 250 -5.48 4.38 -22.58
C SER A 250 -6.11 5.60 -21.88
N LYS A 251 -6.78 6.50 -22.62
CA LYS A 251 -7.35 7.76 -22.10
C LYS A 251 -8.84 7.93 -22.36
N VAL A 252 -9.43 7.08 -23.20
CA VAL A 252 -10.86 7.05 -23.47
C VAL A 252 -11.34 5.61 -23.33
N MET A 253 -12.37 5.37 -22.53
CA MET A 253 -13.02 4.06 -22.40
C MET A 253 -14.46 4.18 -22.83
N VAL A 254 -14.88 3.31 -23.74
CA VAL A 254 -16.27 3.26 -24.19
C VAL A 254 -16.86 1.92 -23.78
N SER A 255 -17.98 1.96 -23.08
CA SER A 255 -18.71 0.76 -22.68
C SER A 255 -20.22 0.95 -22.85
N GLU A 256 -20.94 -0.16 -22.82
CA GLU A 256 -22.40 -0.18 -22.83
C GLU A 256 -22.98 0.71 -21.72
N PHE A 257 -23.97 1.53 -22.08
CA PHE A 257 -24.74 2.28 -21.10
C PHE A 257 -25.73 1.34 -20.41
N ILE A 258 -25.62 1.25 -19.08
CA ILE A 258 -26.57 0.48 -18.26
C ILE A 258 -27.59 1.43 -17.66
N ASP A 259 -28.85 1.25 -18.06
CA ASP A 259 -29.99 1.90 -17.42
C ASP A 259 -30.40 1.09 -16.19
N GLY A 260 -30.08 1.59 -15.00
CA GLY A 260 -30.32 0.87 -13.76
C GLY A 260 -30.43 1.77 -12.54
N ILE A 261 -31.01 1.21 -11.48
CA ILE A 261 -31.30 1.89 -10.23
C ILE A 261 -30.20 1.57 -9.21
N LYS A 262 -29.73 2.56 -8.46
CA LYS A 262 -28.76 2.31 -7.38
C LYS A 262 -29.41 1.51 -6.24
N PRO A 263 -28.71 0.55 -5.61
CA PRO A 263 -29.26 -0.25 -4.51
C PRO A 263 -29.79 0.55 -3.32
N ASN A 264 -29.27 1.76 -3.10
CA ASN A 264 -29.69 2.63 -2.01
C ASN A 264 -30.96 3.46 -2.32
N ASN A 265 -31.48 3.41 -3.54
CA ASN A 265 -32.72 4.09 -3.91
C ASN A 265 -33.93 3.18 -3.65
N LEU A 266 -34.22 2.95 -2.37
CA LEU A 266 -35.26 2.04 -1.92
C LEU A 266 -36.65 2.42 -2.45
N HIS A 267 -36.94 3.72 -2.54
CA HIS A 267 -38.21 4.20 -3.09
C HIS A 267 -38.43 3.66 -4.52
N MET A 268 -37.44 3.81 -5.40
CA MET A 268 -37.55 3.30 -6.78
C MET A 268 -37.69 1.78 -6.82
N LEU A 269 -36.98 1.06 -5.95
CA LEU A 269 -37.04 -0.40 -5.86
C LEU A 269 -38.39 -0.89 -5.31
N GLU A 270 -39.00 -0.17 -4.38
CA GLU A 270 -40.31 -0.48 -3.79
C GLU A 270 -41.47 -0.14 -4.72
N THR A 271 -41.36 0.96 -5.47
CA THR A 271 -42.36 1.32 -6.49
C THR A 271 -42.25 0.48 -7.76
N GLY A 272 -41.07 -0.10 -8.02
CA GLY A 272 -40.85 -1.02 -9.12
C GLY A 272 -41.18 -2.46 -8.72
N SER A 273 -41.39 -3.33 -9.72
CA SER A 273 -41.60 -4.76 -9.51
C SER A 273 -40.28 -5.51 -9.26
N TYR A 274 -39.46 -5.03 -8.34
CA TYR A 274 -38.16 -5.63 -8.01
C TYR A 274 -38.26 -6.54 -6.78
N ASP A 275 -37.68 -7.74 -6.88
CA ASP A 275 -37.46 -8.64 -5.76
C ASP A 275 -36.13 -8.32 -5.09
N ARG A 276 -36.21 -7.49 -4.05
CA ARG A 276 -35.05 -7.06 -3.25
C ARG A 276 -34.30 -8.23 -2.62
N LYS A 277 -35.01 -9.30 -2.25
CA LYS A 277 -34.39 -10.48 -1.66
C LYS A 277 -33.57 -11.21 -2.70
N LEU A 278 -34.16 -11.49 -3.87
CA LEU A 278 -33.45 -12.11 -4.98
C LEU A 278 -32.23 -11.29 -5.41
N LEU A 279 -32.34 -9.96 -5.47
CA LEU A 279 -31.22 -9.07 -5.79
C LEU A 279 -30.07 -9.19 -4.78
N ALA A 280 -30.39 -9.21 -3.49
CA ALA A 280 -29.40 -9.38 -2.43
C ALA A 280 -28.73 -10.76 -2.52
N GLU A 281 -29.50 -11.81 -2.78
CA GLU A 281 -29.00 -13.17 -2.95
C GLU A 281 -28.09 -13.30 -4.17
N ASN A 282 -28.50 -12.81 -5.33
CA ASN A 282 -27.69 -12.82 -6.55
C ASN A 282 -26.35 -12.11 -6.33
N MET A 283 -26.37 -10.93 -5.72
CA MET A 283 -25.17 -10.15 -5.43
C MET A 283 -24.21 -10.89 -4.48
N VAL A 284 -24.73 -11.45 -3.38
CA VAL A 284 -23.91 -12.20 -2.41
C VAL A 284 -23.33 -13.46 -3.04
N ASP A 285 -24.16 -14.24 -3.73
CA ASP A 285 -23.72 -15.47 -4.39
C ASP A 285 -22.67 -15.20 -5.46
N SER A 286 -22.82 -14.10 -6.22
CA SER A 286 -21.82 -13.66 -7.21
C SER A 286 -20.47 -13.36 -6.58
N VAL A 287 -20.42 -12.56 -5.50
CA VAL A 287 -19.15 -12.21 -4.85
C VAL A 287 -18.52 -13.42 -4.16
N LEU A 288 -19.32 -14.33 -3.59
CA LEU A 288 -18.82 -15.58 -3.04
C LEU A 288 -18.23 -16.49 -4.15
N LYS A 289 -18.87 -16.60 -5.32
CA LYS A 289 -18.30 -17.29 -6.49
C LYS A 289 -17.00 -16.66 -6.98
N GLN A 290 -16.95 -15.34 -7.06
CA GLN A 290 -15.75 -14.59 -7.40
C GLN A 290 -14.55 -14.95 -6.52
N ILE A 291 -14.77 -15.03 -5.21
CA ILE A 291 -13.74 -15.37 -4.23
C ILE A 291 -13.39 -16.86 -4.30
N PHE A 292 -14.37 -17.74 -4.11
CA PHE A 292 -14.11 -19.17 -3.88
C PHE A 292 -13.93 -19.98 -5.16
N GLU A 293 -14.59 -19.60 -6.25
CA GLU A 293 -14.49 -20.30 -7.54
C GLU A 293 -13.43 -19.64 -8.43
N TYR A 294 -13.61 -18.36 -8.77
CA TYR A 294 -12.77 -17.69 -9.77
C TYR A 294 -11.40 -17.26 -9.24
N GLY A 295 -11.27 -17.02 -7.92
CA GLY A 295 -10.06 -16.44 -7.32
C GLY A 295 -9.77 -15.02 -7.81
N PHE A 296 -10.80 -14.36 -8.35
CA PHE A 296 -10.80 -13.01 -8.90
C PHE A 296 -12.10 -12.34 -8.48
N PHE A 297 -12.00 -11.28 -7.69
CA PHE A 297 -13.16 -10.66 -7.07
C PHE A 297 -13.12 -9.14 -7.12
N HIS A 298 -14.28 -8.53 -7.17
CA HIS A 298 -14.44 -7.10 -7.00
C HIS A 298 -14.20 -6.76 -5.52
N ALA A 299 -13.18 -5.94 -5.24
CA ALA A 299 -12.73 -5.68 -3.88
C ALA A 299 -13.53 -4.58 -3.14
N ASP A 300 -14.54 -3.99 -3.78
CA ASP A 300 -15.42 -2.98 -3.18
C ASP A 300 -16.81 -2.92 -3.83
N PRO A 301 -17.64 -3.96 -3.61
CA PRO A 301 -19.01 -4.05 -4.13
C PRO A 301 -19.97 -3.12 -3.36
N HIS A 302 -19.66 -1.84 -3.28
CA HIS A 302 -20.48 -0.84 -2.60
C HIS A 302 -21.62 -0.33 -3.52
N PRO A 303 -22.67 0.33 -2.99
CA PRO A 303 -23.82 0.75 -3.79
C PRO A 303 -23.52 1.73 -4.94
N GLY A 304 -22.37 2.40 -4.93
CA GLY A 304 -21.93 3.26 -6.04
C GLY A 304 -21.39 2.52 -7.27
N ASN A 305 -20.97 1.25 -7.13
CA ASN A 305 -20.39 0.43 -8.20
C ASN A 305 -21.36 -0.64 -8.71
N ILE A 306 -22.61 -0.55 -8.25
CA ILE A 306 -23.66 -1.52 -8.53
C ILE A 306 -24.89 -0.79 -9.04
N LEU A 307 -25.48 -1.31 -10.11
CA LEU A 307 -26.76 -0.91 -10.64
C LEU A 307 -27.71 -2.12 -10.66
N ILE A 308 -28.99 -1.85 -10.47
CA ILE A 308 -30.05 -2.84 -10.55
C ILE A 308 -30.77 -2.64 -11.88
N MET A 309 -30.69 -3.64 -12.74
CA MET A 309 -31.32 -3.64 -14.06
C MET A 309 -32.77 -4.13 -13.99
N PRO A 310 -33.63 -3.75 -14.97
CA PRO A 310 -34.96 -4.34 -15.09
C PRO A 310 -34.84 -5.85 -15.31
N ASP A 311 -35.57 -6.66 -14.51
CA ASP A 311 -35.53 -8.15 -14.42
C ASP A 311 -34.88 -8.76 -13.17
N ASN A 312 -34.48 -7.93 -12.20
CA ASN A 312 -33.76 -8.35 -10.99
C ASN A 312 -32.30 -8.79 -11.24
N THR A 313 -31.66 -8.24 -12.27
CA THR A 313 -30.23 -8.41 -12.53
C THR A 313 -29.39 -7.37 -11.79
N VAL A 314 -28.31 -7.82 -11.15
CA VAL A 314 -27.30 -6.99 -10.49
C VAL A 314 -26.15 -6.74 -11.46
N CYS A 315 -25.90 -5.48 -11.79
CA CYS A 315 -24.85 -5.06 -12.71
C CYS A 315 -23.69 -4.39 -11.97
N PHE A 316 -22.48 -4.92 -12.13
CA PHE A 316 -21.24 -4.31 -11.62
C PHE A 316 -20.64 -3.39 -12.70
N ILE A 317 -20.35 -2.13 -12.35
CA ILE A 317 -19.97 -1.09 -13.33
C ILE A 317 -18.55 -0.52 -13.19
N ASP A 318 -17.85 -0.79 -12.09
CA ASP A 318 -16.49 -0.27 -11.85
C ASP A 318 -15.56 -1.42 -11.46
N PHE A 319 -14.49 -1.61 -12.23
CA PHE A 319 -13.48 -2.65 -11.99
C PHE A 319 -12.10 -2.06 -11.69
N GLY A 320 -12.04 -0.80 -11.25
CA GLY A 320 -10.81 -0.12 -10.85
C GLY A 320 -10.14 -0.74 -9.62
N MET A 321 -10.89 -1.47 -8.79
CA MET A 321 -10.34 -2.21 -7.65
C MET A 321 -10.80 -3.66 -7.61
N VAL A 322 -9.90 -4.55 -8.04
CA VAL A 322 -10.08 -6.00 -8.08
C VAL A 322 -9.01 -6.72 -7.26
N GLY A 323 -9.43 -7.77 -6.55
CA GLY A 323 -8.55 -8.65 -5.78
C GLY A 323 -8.31 -9.97 -6.49
N ARG A 324 -7.17 -10.58 -6.21
CA ARG A 324 -6.79 -11.90 -6.73
C ARG A 324 -6.25 -12.75 -5.59
N ILE A 325 -6.69 -14.00 -5.54
CA ILE A 325 -6.24 -14.95 -4.52
C ILE A 325 -5.81 -16.27 -5.14
N SER A 326 -4.68 -16.76 -4.65
CA SER A 326 -4.16 -18.09 -4.98
C SER A 326 -5.06 -19.20 -4.41
N PRO A 327 -5.00 -20.43 -4.96
CA PRO A 327 -5.71 -21.57 -4.40
C PRO A 327 -5.45 -21.78 -2.90
N ASN A 328 -4.20 -21.62 -2.44
CA ASN A 328 -3.85 -21.73 -1.03
C ASN A 328 -4.54 -20.66 -0.16
N GLN A 329 -4.59 -19.40 -0.64
CA GLN A 329 -5.32 -18.34 0.07
C GLN A 329 -6.83 -18.60 0.12
N LYS A 330 -7.42 -19.18 -0.93
CA LYS A 330 -8.83 -19.61 -0.92
C LYS A 330 -9.10 -20.63 0.19
N GLU A 331 -8.20 -21.61 0.35
CA GLU A 331 -8.32 -22.63 1.39
C GLU A 331 -8.15 -22.05 2.80
N ILE A 332 -7.16 -21.19 3.01
CA ILE A 332 -6.95 -20.53 4.31
C ILE A 332 -8.18 -19.70 4.69
N PHE A 333 -8.74 -18.95 3.73
CA PHE A 333 -9.90 -18.12 3.98
C PHE A 333 -11.18 -18.95 4.22
N ALA A 334 -11.40 -20.02 3.45
CA ALA A 334 -12.47 -20.96 3.71
C ALA A 334 -12.35 -21.59 5.11
N SER A 335 -11.13 -21.93 5.53
CA SER A 335 -10.85 -22.41 6.88
C SER A 335 -11.15 -21.35 7.94
N LEU A 336 -10.84 -20.07 7.69
CA LEU A 336 -11.18 -18.99 8.62
C LEU A 336 -12.69 -18.92 8.86
N ILE A 337 -13.50 -18.87 7.80
CA ILE A 337 -14.97 -18.84 7.91
C ILE A 337 -15.49 -20.07 8.64
N MET A 338 -14.98 -21.26 8.33
CA MET A 338 -15.41 -22.49 9.00
C MET A 338 -15.11 -22.46 10.50
N ASN A 339 -13.96 -21.92 10.92
CA ASN A 339 -13.62 -21.83 12.33
C ASN A 339 -14.40 -20.73 13.06
N VAL A 340 -14.78 -19.65 12.37
CA VAL A 340 -15.73 -18.64 12.87
C VAL A 340 -17.10 -19.28 13.11
N ILE A 341 -17.64 -20.02 12.14
CA ILE A 341 -18.92 -20.74 12.28
C ILE A 341 -18.89 -21.72 13.46
N ASN A 342 -17.79 -22.46 13.62
CA ASN A 342 -17.61 -23.43 14.69
C ASN A 342 -17.19 -22.81 16.04
N LYS A 343 -17.11 -21.47 16.13
CA LYS A 343 -16.65 -20.73 17.32
C LYS A 343 -15.31 -21.24 17.88
N ASN A 344 -14.39 -21.64 17.00
CA ASN A 344 -13.10 -22.21 17.37
C ASN A 344 -12.01 -21.12 17.44
N SER A 345 -12.04 -20.32 18.50
CA SER A 345 -11.13 -19.17 18.68
C SER A 345 -9.66 -19.55 18.63
N ARG A 346 -9.29 -20.75 19.12
CA ARG A 346 -7.93 -21.27 19.03
C ARG A 346 -7.45 -21.39 17.59
N LYS A 347 -8.23 -22.04 16.73
CA LYS A 347 -7.88 -22.19 15.30
C LYS A 347 -7.95 -20.86 14.55
N ILE A 348 -8.88 -19.97 14.92
CA ILE A 348 -8.94 -18.61 14.38
C ILE A 348 -7.64 -17.86 14.70
N ALA A 349 -7.15 -17.96 15.94
CA ALA A 349 -5.89 -17.36 16.36
C ALA A 349 -4.71 -17.91 15.54
N ASP A 350 -4.60 -19.23 15.39
CA ASP A 350 -3.57 -19.87 14.55
C ASP A 350 -3.57 -19.36 13.12
N ILE A 351 -4.76 -19.25 12.52
CA ILE A 351 -4.92 -18.77 11.15
C ILE A 351 -4.49 -17.29 11.08
N PHE A 352 -4.96 -16.43 11.98
CA PHE A 352 -4.58 -15.02 11.94
C PHE A 352 -3.09 -14.81 12.15
N LEU A 353 -2.46 -15.51 13.09
CA LEU A 353 -1.01 -15.44 13.28
C LEU A 353 -0.24 -15.85 12.00
N SER A 354 -0.73 -16.84 11.24
CA SER A 354 -0.15 -17.24 9.95
C SER A 354 -0.36 -16.21 8.82
N LEU A 355 -1.40 -15.39 8.94
CA LEU A 355 -1.80 -14.37 7.97
C LEU A 355 -1.25 -12.97 8.30
N THR A 356 -0.67 -12.80 9.48
CA THR A 356 -0.10 -11.54 9.96
C THR A 356 1.42 -11.60 10.03
N HIS A 357 2.06 -10.45 9.90
CA HIS A 357 3.45 -10.25 10.28
C HIS A 357 3.49 -9.59 11.66
N PHE A 358 4.45 -10.01 12.49
CA PHE A 358 4.70 -9.43 13.80
C PHE A 358 6.21 -9.33 14.03
N GLU A 359 6.63 -8.27 14.70
CA GLU A 359 8.04 -8.04 15.08
C GLU A 359 8.40 -8.84 16.34
N GLU A 360 7.46 -8.93 17.28
CA GLU A 360 7.53 -9.72 18.50
C GLU A 360 6.34 -10.67 18.53
N GLU A 361 6.57 -11.92 18.94
CA GLU A 361 5.49 -12.92 19.03
C GLU A 361 4.48 -12.47 20.11
N PRO A 362 3.19 -12.31 19.76
CA PRO A 362 2.19 -11.88 20.72
C PRO A 362 1.95 -12.97 21.77
N ASP A 363 1.50 -12.55 22.97
CA ASP A 363 0.97 -13.49 23.96
C ASP A 363 -0.27 -14.18 23.37
N ARG A 364 -0.06 -15.42 22.93
CA ARG A 364 -1.04 -16.25 22.26
C ARG A 364 -2.27 -16.48 23.13
N ASP A 365 -2.12 -16.66 24.43
CA ASP A 365 -3.25 -16.95 25.31
C ASP A 365 -4.12 -15.71 25.50
N SER A 366 -3.51 -14.53 25.63
CA SER A 366 -4.24 -13.25 25.67
C SER A 366 -4.93 -12.95 24.34
N PHE A 367 -4.25 -13.18 23.23
CA PHE A 367 -4.81 -12.99 21.89
C PHE A 367 -6.00 -13.94 21.62
N GLU A 368 -5.87 -15.22 21.98
CA GLU A 368 -6.96 -16.21 21.88
C GLU A 368 -8.15 -15.82 22.75
N ARG A 369 -7.92 -15.31 23.97
CA ARG A 369 -8.99 -14.80 24.85
C ARG A 369 -9.72 -13.60 24.26
N ASP A 370 -8.99 -12.60 23.76
CA ASP A 370 -9.59 -11.43 23.13
C ASP A 370 -10.41 -11.83 21.89
N LEU A 371 -9.90 -12.76 21.07
CA LEU A 371 -10.63 -13.33 19.94
C LEU A 371 -11.88 -14.10 20.39
N TYR A 372 -11.81 -14.86 21.48
CA TYR A 372 -12.96 -15.55 22.04
C TYR A 372 -14.03 -14.56 22.50
N ILE A 373 -13.65 -13.50 23.20
CA ILE A 373 -14.59 -12.47 23.67
C ILE A 373 -15.34 -11.85 22.48
N ILE A 374 -14.65 -11.44 21.41
CA ILE A 374 -15.34 -10.85 20.25
C ILE A 374 -16.14 -11.90 19.46
N THR A 375 -15.65 -13.13 19.36
CA THR A 375 -16.35 -14.20 18.66
C THR A 375 -17.61 -14.59 19.43
N ASP A 376 -17.58 -14.57 20.76
CA ASP A 376 -18.74 -14.77 21.61
C ASP A 376 -19.69 -13.56 21.52
N GLU A 377 -19.24 -12.35 21.84
CA GLU A 377 -20.04 -11.12 21.85
C GLU A 377 -20.80 -10.86 20.54
N TYR A 378 -20.15 -11.05 19.39
CA TYR A 378 -20.72 -10.75 18.08
C TYR A 378 -21.35 -11.96 17.37
N LEU A 379 -21.21 -13.18 17.90
CA LEU A 379 -21.85 -14.41 17.37
C LEU A 379 -22.78 -15.10 18.40
N LEU A 380 -23.10 -14.45 19.53
CA LEU A 380 -23.99 -14.95 20.58
C LEU A 380 -25.48 -14.85 20.23
N HIS A 381 -25.86 -13.88 19.39
CA HIS A 381 -27.20 -13.84 18.80
C HIS A 381 -27.25 -14.84 17.64
N ASP A 382 -28.46 -15.30 17.25
CA ASP A 382 -28.63 -16.16 16.07
C ASP A 382 -27.76 -15.63 14.92
N ILE A 383 -27.10 -16.52 14.16
CA ILE A 383 -26.16 -16.15 13.06
C ILE A 383 -26.78 -15.09 12.12
N LYS A 384 -28.12 -15.02 12.09
CA LYS A 384 -28.96 -14.05 11.37
C LYS A 384 -28.72 -12.57 11.73
N ASP A 385 -28.22 -12.25 12.93
CA ASP A 385 -28.05 -10.87 13.41
C ASP A 385 -26.58 -10.42 13.52
N ILE A 386 -25.64 -11.16 12.93
CA ILE A 386 -24.22 -10.80 12.95
C ILE A 386 -24.02 -9.48 12.20
N ASP A 387 -23.39 -8.51 12.86
CA ASP A 387 -22.87 -7.29 12.25
C ASP A 387 -21.38 -7.51 11.93
N PHE A 388 -21.10 -8.00 10.72
CA PHE A 388 -19.73 -8.33 10.30
C PHE A 388 -18.86 -7.07 10.22
N GLY A 389 -19.44 -5.91 9.89
CA GLY A 389 -18.78 -4.61 10.01
C GLY A 389 -18.27 -4.31 11.42
N ARG A 390 -19.08 -4.55 12.45
CA ARG A 390 -18.64 -4.40 13.86
C ARG A 390 -17.60 -5.45 14.25
N TYR A 391 -17.82 -6.71 13.90
CA TYR A 391 -16.84 -7.78 14.16
C TYR A 391 -15.48 -7.46 13.52
N PHE A 392 -15.49 -7.00 12.27
CA PHE A 392 -14.29 -6.56 11.56
C PHE A 392 -13.59 -5.41 12.29
N THR A 393 -14.34 -4.39 12.73
CA THR A 393 -13.77 -3.27 13.49
C THR A 393 -13.16 -3.73 14.82
N ALA A 394 -13.83 -4.61 15.55
CA ALA A 394 -13.32 -5.18 16.79
C ALA A 394 -12.05 -6.02 16.56
N LEU A 395 -12.03 -6.85 15.51
CA LEU A 395 -10.87 -7.62 15.09
C LEU A 395 -9.68 -6.72 14.73
N MET A 396 -9.94 -5.65 14.00
CA MET A 396 -8.93 -4.64 13.64
C MET A 396 -8.31 -3.98 14.88
N ASN A 397 -9.12 -3.66 15.89
CA ASN A 397 -8.63 -3.10 17.16
C ASN A 397 -7.77 -4.11 17.93
N ILE A 398 -8.09 -5.40 17.89
CA ILE A 398 -7.25 -6.45 18.46
C ILE A 398 -5.90 -6.48 17.72
N PHE A 399 -5.89 -6.50 16.39
CA PHE A 399 -4.63 -6.51 15.63
C PHE A 399 -3.76 -5.29 15.93
N ALA A 400 -4.36 -4.10 16.04
CA ALA A 400 -3.64 -2.89 16.45
C ALA A 400 -3.03 -3.05 17.85
N ARG A 401 -3.78 -3.56 18.83
CA ARG A 401 -3.32 -3.81 20.21
C ARG A 401 -2.11 -4.76 20.27
N TYR A 402 -2.17 -5.85 19.51
CA TYR A 402 -1.09 -6.85 19.44
C TYR A 402 -0.02 -6.52 18.39
N LYS A 403 -0.07 -5.33 17.77
CA LYS A 403 0.86 -4.88 16.71
C LYS A 403 0.98 -5.87 15.54
N LEU A 404 -0.11 -6.58 15.24
CA LEU A 404 -0.20 -7.53 14.14
C LEU A 404 -0.47 -6.78 12.82
N ARG A 405 0.37 -7.02 11.82
CA ARG A 405 0.25 -6.43 10.48
C ARG A 405 -0.36 -7.44 9.52
N ILE A 406 -1.61 -7.24 9.12
CA ILE A 406 -2.31 -8.15 8.20
C ILE A 406 -1.72 -8.05 6.79
N LYS A 407 -1.61 -9.19 6.09
CA LYS A 407 -1.29 -9.21 4.66
C LYS A 407 -2.34 -8.45 3.82
N PRO A 408 -1.93 -7.62 2.84
CA PRO A 408 -2.85 -6.80 2.04
C PRO A 408 -3.98 -7.56 1.36
N GLU A 409 -3.71 -8.76 0.82
CA GLU A 409 -4.69 -9.56 0.09
C GLU A 409 -5.81 -10.03 1.00
N ILE A 410 -5.50 -10.32 2.27
CA ILE A 410 -6.48 -10.73 3.28
C ILE A 410 -7.32 -9.52 3.70
N PHE A 411 -6.69 -8.36 3.88
CA PHE A 411 -7.43 -7.14 4.22
C PHE A 411 -8.40 -6.74 3.10
N LEU A 412 -7.97 -6.79 1.83
CA LEU A 412 -8.84 -6.53 0.67
C LEU A 412 -10.05 -7.46 0.65
N LEU A 413 -9.84 -8.73 1.00
CA LEU A 413 -10.91 -9.71 1.06
C LEU A 413 -11.89 -9.38 2.20
N LEU A 414 -11.39 -9.10 3.40
CA LEU A 414 -12.24 -8.69 4.53
C LEU A 414 -13.02 -7.40 4.21
N LYS A 415 -12.38 -6.43 3.56
CA LYS A 415 -13.03 -5.21 3.07
C LYS A 415 -14.16 -5.52 2.09
N ALA A 416 -13.93 -6.41 1.12
CA ALA A 416 -14.96 -6.83 0.18
C ALA A 416 -16.18 -7.45 0.89
N PHE A 417 -15.95 -8.28 1.94
CA PHE A 417 -17.01 -8.84 2.78
C PHE A 417 -17.80 -7.76 3.53
N VAL A 418 -17.12 -6.77 4.13
CA VAL A 418 -17.79 -5.64 4.82
C VAL A 418 -18.63 -4.81 3.84
N SER A 419 -18.09 -4.47 2.67
CA SER A 419 -18.82 -3.75 1.63
C SER A 419 -20.02 -4.56 1.12
N LEU A 420 -19.85 -5.87 0.93
CA LEU A 420 -20.91 -6.77 0.50
C LEU A 420 -22.04 -6.89 1.52
N GLU A 421 -21.71 -7.09 2.80
CA GLU A 421 -22.70 -7.15 3.87
C GLU A 421 -23.53 -5.86 3.92
N LYS A 422 -22.85 -4.70 3.87
CA LYS A 422 -23.51 -3.40 3.91
C LYS A 422 -24.46 -3.21 2.72
N THR A 423 -24.03 -3.52 1.50
CA THR A 423 -24.89 -3.40 0.32
C THR A 423 -26.01 -4.44 0.35
N GLY A 424 -25.73 -5.66 0.80
CA GLY A 424 -26.70 -6.74 0.96
C GLY A 424 -27.83 -6.37 1.91
N LYS A 425 -27.49 -5.84 3.10
CA LYS A 425 -28.46 -5.42 4.12
C LYS A 425 -29.31 -4.23 3.70
N ILE A 426 -28.84 -3.37 2.79
CA ILE A 426 -29.67 -2.31 2.18
C ILE A 426 -30.83 -2.95 1.40
N LEU A 427 -30.53 -4.00 0.62
CA LEU A 427 -31.52 -4.69 -0.21
C LEU A 427 -32.42 -5.61 0.63
N ALA A 428 -31.81 -6.51 1.40
CA ALA A 428 -32.48 -7.48 2.26
C ALA A 428 -31.88 -7.43 3.68
N PRO A 429 -32.53 -6.75 4.64
CA PRO A 429 -32.00 -6.58 6.00
C PRO A 429 -31.72 -7.90 6.74
N ASP A 430 -32.42 -8.96 6.38
CA ASP A 430 -32.34 -10.32 6.93
C ASP A 430 -31.28 -11.19 6.27
N ILE A 431 -30.50 -10.66 5.30
CA ILE A 431 -29.48 -11.45 4.63
C ILE A 431 -28.31 -11.78 5.56
N ASN A 432 -28.01 -13.08 5.65
CA ASN A 432 -26.91 -13.60 6.45
C ASN A 432 -25.78 -14.07 5.54
N LEU A 433 -24.68 -13.33 5.56
CA LEU A 433 -23.51 -13.60 4.72
C LEU A 433 -22.79 -14.91 5.12
N ILE A 434 -22.81 -15.26 6.40
CA ILE A 434 -22.18 -16.50 6.89
C ILE A 434 -22.93 -17.73 6.41
N ASP A 435 -24.27 -17.70 6.46
CA ASP A 435 -25.11 -18.79 5.95
C ASP A 435 -24.92 -18.98 4.44
N LYS A 436 -24.82 -17.88 3.69
CA LYS A 436 -24.55 -17.90 2.24
C LYS A 436 -23.14 -18.40 1.92
N ALA A 437 -22.13 -18.11 2.75
CA ALA A 437 -20.77 -18.57 2.56
C ALA A 437 -20.56 -20.07 2.88
N ALA A 438 -21.33 -20.62 3.83
CA ALA A 438 -21.22 -22.01 4.28
C ALA A 438 -21.18 -23.07 3.14
N PRO A 439 -22.06 -23.06 2.11
CA PRO A 439 -22.00 -24.03 1.02
C PRO A 439 -20.71 -23.95 0.19
N PHE A 440 -20.19 -22.74 -0.05
CA PHE A 440 -18.92 -22.55 -0.77
C PHE A 440 -17.74 -23.11 0.01
N VAL A 441 -17.71 -22.83 1.32
CA VAL A 441 -16.69 -23.38 2.23
C VAL A 441 -16.76 -24.91 2.26
N LYS A 442 -17.97 -25.49 2.38
CA LYS A 442 -18.17 -26.94 2.35
C LYS A 442 -17.65 -27.56 1.05
N LYS A 443 -17.92 -26.93 -0.11
CA LYS A 443 -17.43 -27.39 -1.42
C LYS A 443 -15.90 -27.45 -1.46
N ILE A 444 -15.21 -26.40 -0.99
CA ILE A 444 -13.74 -26.37 -0.92
C ILE A 444 -13.18 -27.49 -0.05
N TYR A 445 -13.79 -27.73 1.12
CA TYR A 445 -13.36 -28.81 2.01
C TYR A 445 -13.58 -30.19 1.38
N VAL A 446 -14.72 -30.43 0.73
CA VAL A 446 -14.97 -31.70 0.02
C VAL A 446 -13.99 -31.91 -1.12
N GLU A 447 -13.68 -30.87 -1.91
CA GLU A 447 -12.68 -30.93 -2.97
C GLU A 447 -11.27 -31.22 -2.43
N ARG A 448 -10.93 -30.71 -1.24
CA ARG A 448 -9.66 -30.99 -0.56
C ARG A 448 -9.52 -32.45 -0.14
N PHE A 449 -10.61 -33.06 0.32
CA PHE A 449 -10.66 -34.48 0.72
C PHE A 449 -10.95 -35.44 -0.44
N ASN A 450 -11.04 -34.95 -1.68
CA ASN A 450 -11.22 -35.81 -2.84
C ASN A 450 -9.92 -36.57 -3.12
N ALA A 451 -9.97 -37.91 -3.03
CA ALA A 451 -8.82 -38.81 -3.09
C ALA A 451 -7.89 -38.58 -4.31
N LYS A 452 -8.45 -38.04 -5.40
CA LYS A 452 -7.72 -37.68 -6.62
C LYS A 452 -6.70 -36.53 -6.42
N LYS A 453 -7.00 -35.51 -5.60
CA LYS A 453 -6.05 -34.42 -5.27
C LYS A 453 -4.98 -34.88 -4.28
N MET A 454 -5.34 -35.72 -3.30
CA MET A 454 -4.35 -36.34 -2.40
C MET A 454 -3.36 -37.23 -3.17
N MET A 455 -3.84 -37.99 -4.16
CA MET A 455 -3.00 -38.82 -5.03
C MET A 455 -2.10 -37.99 -5.98
N LEU A 456 -2.59 -36.85 -6.50
CA LEU A 456 -1.77 -35.92 -7.30
C LEU A 456 -0.72 -35.19 -6.43
N ASN A 457 -1.07 -34.76 -5.23
CA ASN A 457 -0.13 -34.14 -4.28
C ASN A 457 0.89 -35.14 -3.68
N LEU A 458 0.68 -36.45 -3.86
CA LEU A 458 1.67 -37.49 -3.59
C LEU A 458 2.70 -37.63 -4.73
N LEU A 459 2.39 -37.15 -5.94
CA LEU A 459 3.29 -37.20 -7.10
C LEU A 459 4.27 -36.00 -7.15
N ASP A 460 3.88 -34.84 -6.62
CA ASP A 460 4.77 -33.65 -6.59
C ASP A 460 6.05 -33.90 -5.76
N PRO A 461 6.00 -34.48 -4.55
CA PRO A 461 7.20 -34.86 -3.79
C PRO A 461 8.03 -35.96 -4.48
N ILE A 462 7.41 -36.77 -5.34
CA ILE A 462 8.11 -37.80 -6.13
C ILE A 462 8.87 -37.14 -7.29
N ASN A 463 8.30 -36.14 -7.96
CA ASN A 463 9.00 -35.36 -8.99
C ASN A 463 10.14 -34.52 -8.39
N ASP A 464 9.91 -33.87 -7.24
CA ASP A 464 10.96 -33.15 -6.52
C ASP A 464 12.04 -34.12 -5.99
N GLY A 465 11.63 -35.30 -5.54
CA GLY A 465 12.54 -36.39 -5.16
C GLY A 465 13.34 -36.97 -6.33
N ILE A 466 12.77 -37.05 -7.53
CA ILE A 466 13.44 -37.50 -8.76
C ILE A 466 14.40 -36.43 -9.28
N MET A 467 14.06 -35.13 -9.19
CA MET A 467 14.99 -34.04 -9.48
C MET A 467 16.15 -34.02 -8.48
N LEU A 468 15.87 -34.14 -7.19
CA LEU A 468 16.89 -34.28 -6.15
C LEU A 468 17.78 -35.50 -6.37
N ALA A 469 17.23 -36.64 -6.80
CA ALA A 469 18.00 -37.85 -7.10
C ALA A 469 18.84 -37.74 -8.39
N ASN A 470 18.40 -36.96 -9.39
CA ASN A 470 19.14 -36.71 -10.62
C ASN A 470 20.25 -35.65 -10.47
N ASP A 471 20.10 -34.70 -9.54
CA ASP A 471 21.11 -33.69 -9.22
C ASP A 471 22.09 -34.13 -8.12
N PHE A 472 21.71 -35.11 -7.28
CA PHE A 472 22.54 -35.75 -6.26
C PHE A 472 23.94 -36.20 -6.74
N PRO A 473 24.13 -36.73 -7.97
CA PRO A 473 25.44 -37.17 -8.45
C PRO A 473 26.34 -35.99 -8.88
N GLY A 474 25.78 -34.83 -9.21
CA GLY A 474 26.52 -33.64 -9.67
C GLY A 474 27.14 -32.87 -8.52
N ASP A 475 26.32 -32.53 -7.51
CA ASP A 475 26.77 -31.73 -6.37
C ASP A 475 27.78 -32.47 -5.50
N VAL A 476 27.60 -33.78 -5.29
CA VAL A 476 28.57 -34.61 -4.55
C VAL A 476 29.88 -34.72 -5.33
N ARG A 477 29.83 -34.83 -6.66
CA ARG A 477 31.03 -34.87 -7.51
C ARG A 477 31.78 -33.54 -7.49
N ASP A 478 31.07 -32.42 -7.45
CA ASP A 478 31.66 -31.09 -7.39
C ASP A 478 32.21 -30.76 -6.00
N ILE A 479 31.55 -31.21 -4.93
CA ILE A 479 32.08 -31.15 -3.56
C ILE A 479 33.34 -32.02 -3.44
N LEU A 480 33.34 -33.25 -3.96
CA LEU A 480 34.51 -34.12 -3.97
C LEU A 480 35.64 -33.57 -4.84
N LYS A 481 35.35 -32.94 -5.98
CA LYS A 481 36.36 -32.24 -6.81
C LYS A 481 36.95 -31.03 -6.10
N LYS A 482 36.14 -30.23 -5.40
CA LYS A 482 36.59 -29.06 -4.61
C LYS A 482 37.38 -29.46 -3.37
N LEU A 483 37.04 -30.59 -2.74
CA LEU A 483 37.82 -31.18 -1.64
C LEU A 483 39.16 -31.74 -2.14
N LYS A 484 39.16 -32.43 -3.29
CA LYS A 484 40.36 -33.05 -3.86
C LYS A 484 41.33 -32.05 -4.48
N SER A 485 40.86 -30.86 -4.89
CA SER A 485 41.69 -29.77 -5.43
C SER A 485 42.33 -28.88 -4.36
N GLY A 486 42.11 -29.15 -3.07
CA GLY A 486 42.74 -28.43 -1.95
C GLY A 486 42.28 -26.97 -1.76
N ASN A 487 41.32 -26.50 -2.56
CA ASN A 487 40.83 -25.11 -2.55
C ASN A 487 39.45 -24.99 -1.91
N PHE A 488 39.17 -25.76 -0.86
CA PHE A 488 37.94 -25.61 -0.09
C PHE A 488 38.06 -24.39 0.83
N LYS A 489 37.77 -23.19 0.30
CA LYS A 489 37.59 -21.98 1.10
C LYS A 489 36.16 -21.95 1.63
N ILE A 490 36.00 -22.27 2.91
CA ILE A 490 34.75 -22.01 3.63
C ILE A 490 34.65 -20.50 3.81
N ASP A 491 33.80 -19.86 3.03
CA ASP A 491 33.48 -18.45 3.21
C ASP A 491 32.50 -18.34 4.39
N VAL A 492 33.04 -18.38 5.61
CA VAL A 492 32.23 -18.17 6.81
C VAL A 492 31.95 -16.68 6.91
N ASN A 493 30.77 -16.28 6.43
CA ASN A 493 30.23 -14.94 6.64
C ASN A 493 29.81 -14.78 8.12
N TYR A 494 30.79 -14.63 9.01
CA TYR A 494 30.54 -14.22 10.39
C TYR A 494 29.99 -12.79 10.37
N LYS A 495 28.79 -12.61 10.94
CA LYS A 495 28.01 -11.36 11.06
C LYS A 495 28.75 -10.15 11.68
N ASP A 496 30.02 -10.30 12.07
CA ASP A 496 30.77 -9.34 12.90
C ASP A 496 32.08 -8.81 12.29
N GLN A 497 32.27 -8.91 10.97
CA GLN A 497 33.45 -8.31 10.31
C GLN A 497 33.56 -6.79 10.57
N ASN A 498 32.42 -6.11 10.73
CA ASN A 498 32.38 -4.68 11.03
C ASN A 498 32.91 -4.35 12.44
N LEU A 499 32.70 -5.22 13.43
CA LEU A 499 33.18 -5.03 14.80
C LEU A 499 34.70 -5.24 14.87
N LEU A 500 35.21 -6.29 14.22
CA LEU A 500 36.64 -6.58 14.11
C LEU A 500 37.39 -5.48 13.34
N ARG A 501 36.82 -4.98 12.24
CA ARG A 501 37.39 -3.87 11.47
C ARG A 501 37.38 -2.55 12.25
N LYS A 502 36.29 -2.22 12.96
CA LYS A 502 36.23 -1.04 13.84
C LYS A 502 37.23 -1.14 15.00
N THR A 503 37.39 -2.33 15.58
CA THR A 503 38.36 -2.58 16.66
C THR A 503 39.79 -2.44 16.15
N MET A 504 40.10 -3.05 15.01
CA MET A 504 41.41 -2.93 14.35
C MET A 504 41.77 -1.49 13.96
N GLN A 505 40.82 -0.72 13.39
CA GLN A 505 41.04 0.70 13.08
C GLN A 505 41.26 1.54 14.35
N SER A 506 40.51 1.26 15.41
CA SER A 506 40.66 1.91 16.70
C SER A 506 42.00 1.60 17.36
N VAL A 507 42.49 0.35 17.27
CA VAL A 507 43.82 -0.06 17.76
C VAL A 507 44.92 0.58 16.92
N SER A 508 44.83 0.53 15.59
CA SER A 508 45.82 1.12 14.69
C SER A 508 45.97 2.63 14.93
N SER A 509 44.86 3.37 15.02
CA SER A 509 44.89 4.81 15.30
C SER A 509 45.54 5.16 16.64
N GLN A 510 45.36 4.33 17.69
CA GLN A 510 46.05 4.52 18.97
C GLN A 510 47.55 4.32 18.85
N VAL A 511 47.97 3.26 18.17
CA VAL A 511 49.38 2.92 18.03
C VAL A 511 50.09 4.02 17.24
N THR A 512 49.50 4.48 16.13
CA THR A 512 50.05 5.60 15.36
C THR A 512 50.16 6.87 16.21
N PHE A 513 49.14 7.20 16.99
CA PHE A 513 49.17 8.39 17.84
C PHE A 513 50.20 8.27 18.98
N ALA A 514 50.31 7.11 19.61
CA ALA A 514 51.30 6.85 20.65
C ALA A 514 52.74 6.94 20.11
N ILE A 515 52.98 6.44 18.89
CA ILE A 515 54.29 6.55 18.22
C ILE A 515 54.62 8.02 17.93
N VAL A 516 53.67 8.80 17.39
CA VAL A 516 53.87 10.23 17.10
C VAL A 516 54.13 11.01 18.40
N LEU A 517 53.36 10.73 19.45
CA LEU A 517 53.52 11.37 20.75
C LEU A 517 54.90 11.04 21.37
N ALA A 518 55.31 9.78 21.31
CA ALA A 518 56.63 9.34 21.78
C ALA A 518 57.75 10.01 20.98
N ALA A 519 57.63 10.09 19.66
CA ALA A 519 58.60 10.77 18.81
C ALA A 519 58.71 12.28 19.12
N LEU A 520 57.58 12.94 19.41
CA LEU A 520 57.56 14.36 19.82
C LEU A 520 58.21 14.55 21.19
N ILE A 521 57.88 13.70 22.17
CA ILE A 521 58.46 13.75 23.52
C ILE A 521 59.97 13.51 23.47
N ILE A 522 60.41 12.48 22.73
CA ILE A 522 61.84 12.17 22.56
C ILE A 522 62.55 13.31 21.83
N GLY A 523 61.96 13.81 20.74
CA GLY A 523 62.50 14.94 19.98
C GLY A 523 62.69 16.17 20.86
N GLN A 524 61.68 16.56 21.63
CA GLN A 524 61.75 17.68 22.57
C GLN A 524 62.72 17.42 23.73
N GLY A 525 62.78 16.20 24.25
CA GLY A 525 63.71 15.78 25.30
C GLY A 525 65.17 15.91 24.87
N ILE A 526 65.49 15.56 23.62
CA ILE A 526 66.85 15.73 23.07
C ILE A 526 67.24 17.21 23.00
N PHE A 527 66.30 18.11 22.67
CA PHE A 527 66.56 19.55 22.66
C PHE A 527 66.74 20.13 24.07
N LEU A 528 66.06 19.58 25.08
CA LEU A 528 66.20 19.98 26.48
C LEU A 528 67.56 19.56 27.10
N LEU A 529 68.22 18.55 26.54
CA LEU A 529 69.54 18.08 26.98
C LEU A 529 70.69 18.94 26.41
N LYS A 530 70.44 19.84 25.45
CA LYS A 530 71.46 20.76 24.95
C LYS A 530 71.69 21.90 25.97
N PRO A 531 72.95 22.29 26.24
CA PRO A 531 73.26 23.41 27.13
C PRO A 531 72.55 24.70 26.67
N SER A 532 71.92 25.40 27.61
CA SER A 532 71.07 26.58 27.35
C SER A 532 71.78 27.73 26.62
N GLU A 533 73.11 27.73 26.61
CA GLU A 533 73.96 28.72 25.92
C GLU A 533 74.03 28.54 24.39
N THR A 534 73.50 27.43 23.85
CA THR A 534 73.60 27.08 22.41
C THR A 534 72.29 27.24 21.62
N LEU A 535 71.19 27.61 22.27
CA LEU A 535 69.86 27.72 21.65
C LEU A 535 69.40 29.18 21.64
N ASP A 536 69.01 29.69 20.47
CA ASP A 536 68.39 31.02 20.33
C ASP A 536 67.11 31.09 21.20
N PRO A 537 66.87 32.17 21.97
CA PRO A 537 65.67 32.36 22.79
C PRO A 537 64.33 31.99 22.12
N ILE A 538 64.21 32.18 20.80
CA ILE A 538 63.01 31.78 20.05
C ILE A 538 62.83 30.25 20.06
N THR A 539 63.91 29.51 19.84
CA THR A 539 63.91 28.03 19.83
C THR A 539 63.67 27.44 21.21
N SER A 540 64.23 28.03 22.26
CA SER A 540 64.00 27.62 23.65
C SER A 540 62.54 27.79 24.05
N THR A 541 61.93 28.94 23.72
CA THR A 541 60.52 29.22 23.98
C THR A 541 59.62 28.22 23.22
N PHE A 542 59.95 27.91 21.97
CA PHE A 542 59.20 26.96 21.16
C PHE A 542 59.23 25.52 21.73
N VAL A 543 60.38 25.07 22.23
CA VAL A 543 60.52 23.73 22.83
C VAL A 543 59.71 23.61 24.12
N GLN A 544 59.75 24.63 25.00
CA GLN A 544 59.00 24.62 26.26
C GLN A 544 57.48 24.63 26.03
N HIS A 545 56.99 25.50 25.14
CA HIS A 545 55.56 25.55 24.81
C HIS A 545 55.11 24.31 24.02
N GLY A 546 55.97 23.78 23.15
CA GLY A 546 55.74 22.55 22.39
C GLY A 546 55.59 21.32 23.29
N PHE A 547 56.37 21.24 24.38
CA PHE A 547 56.27 20.18 25.37
C PHE A 547 54.95 20.23 26.14
N VAL A 548 54.58 21.40 26.65
CA VAL A 548 53.29 21.60 27.32
C VAL A 548 52.12 21.25 26.40
N LEU A 549 52.18 21.68 25.14
CA LEU A 549 51.14 21.37 24.14
C LEU A 549 51.03 19.85 23.89
N THR A 550 52.17 19.15 23.81
CA THR A 550 52.22 17.70 23.57
C THR A 550 51.61 16.93 24.74
N VAL A 551 51.88 17.36 25.98
CA VAL A 551 51.27 16.79 27.20
C VAL A 551 49.75 17.02 27.22
N ILE A 552 49.29 18.23 26.88
CA ILE A 552 47.86 18.56 26.82
C ILE A 552 47.15 17.70 25.77
N ILE A 553 47.73 17.56 24.57
CA ILE A 553 47.17 16.75 23.49
C ILE A 553 47.10 15.27 23.90
N GLY A 554 48.15 14.74 24.54
CA GLY A 554 48.15 13.37 25.07
C GLY A 554 47.07 13.16 26.13
N PHE A 555 46.88 14.11 27.03
CA PHE A 555 45.86 14.06 28.08
C PHE A 555 44.43 14.12 27.53
N LEU A 556 44.16 15.02 26.58
CA LEU A 556 42.85 15.12 25.90
C LEU A 556 42.50 13.84 25.14
N PHE A 557 43.50 13.23 24.47
CA PHE A 557 43.31 11.95 23.78
C PHE A 557 42.88 10.84 24.76
N LEU A 558 43.53 10.75 25.93
CA LEU A 558 43.14 9.80 26.98
C LEU A 558 41.73 10.07 27.54
N LEU A 559 41.34 11.34 27.72
CA LEU A 559 40.01 11.71 28.20
C LEU A 559 38.89 11.30 27.24
N THR A 560 39.05 11.57 25.93
CA THR A 560 38.04 11.18 24.92
C THR A 560 37.81 9.67 24.87
N ARG A 561 38.78 8.89 25.34
CA ARG A 561 38.76 7.44 25.43
C ARG A 561 37.97 6.91 26.62
N PHE A 562 38.13 7.54 27.78
CA PHE A 562 37.38 7.18 28.98
C PHE A 562 35.89 7.56 28.86
N ILE A 563 35.60 8.71 28.25
CA ILE A 563 34.22 9.20 28.09
C ILE A 563 33.41 8.37 27.08
N LYS A 564 34.06 7.76 26.07
CA LYS A 564 33.39 6.90 25.07
C LYS A 564 33.06 5.48 25.56
N LYS A 565 33.46 5.12 26.78
CA LYS A 565 33.27 3.78 27.37
C LYS A 565 32.18 3.72 28.44
N SER A 566 31.54 4.85 28.79
CA SER A 566 30.25 4.91 29.51
C SER A 566 29.15 5.24 28.53
#